data_AF-T0Q041-F1
#
_entry.id   AF-T0Q041-F1
#
_cell.length_a   1.000
_cell.length_b   1.000
_cell.length_c   1.000
_cell.angle_alpha   90.00
_cell.angle_beta   90.00
_cell.angle_gamma   90.00
#
_symmetry.space_group_name_H-M   'P 1'
#
loop_
_entity.id
_entity.type
_entity.pdbx_description
1 polymer ?
#
loop_
_entity_poly.entity_id
_entity_poly.type
_entity_poly.pdbx_seq_one_letter_code
_entity_poly.pdbx_strand_id
1 'polypeptide(L)'
;MNRNILLFRSAAAILCLATVPLDMTPSSGLNRLVAERRSLLLSSILALESLWLVHVIHDMLLPLAATWRQFPMACIVWLVIVLLDQCAPLDLSVTLHRQCYAVNMDYMTYCSSGTVRVGHWDRCMLLLSILGSVVAASLVSRHRVSANMAPKRPSAIFPPRAPSTLTASPTTRPMVVIDAIMCGIVPLRWHGTQYLFDLKVWLWLRVDELETTDKPSPILPFSAPTLPTQTTQPNWDWPSLLGMRSVQRLLGLLGIVYTGITLWSNTTYLNVLETALANDYGWAGFNATGMHAFLANTFNRQLLTSTDASIALHGPAFGDPLQSYNSSATSVAWYPTVARRYLFNASAPLHELVAGLRAMHPCQMPWMFTQYCWLDLDRTWEMASTSQRQARCAALSQHNGARYLETSLRNLQDWTVWRSCWGTSFDIGIGNDLAASVPGRLWLQHP
;
A
#
# COMPACT_ATOMS: atom_id res chain seq x y z
N MET A 1 23.47 0.86 -8.92
CA MET A 1 22.26 0.59 -8.11
C MET A 1 22.42 1.26 -6.76
N ASN A 2 21.36 1.90 -6.22
CA ASN A 2 21.44 2.64 -4.96
C ASN A 2 21.59 1.67 -3.76
N ARG A 3 22.53 1.97 -2.84
CA ARG A 3 22.79 1.17 -1.62
C ARG A 3 21.55 1.03 -0.74
N ASN A 4 20.70 2.04 -0.69
CA ASN A 4 19.45 2.03 0.09
C ASN A 4 18.46 0.99 -0.43
N ILE A 5 18.39 0.79 -1.75
CA ILE A 5 17.50 -0.20 -2.37
C ILE A 5 17.99 -1.62 -2.06
N LEU A 6 19.31 -1.84 -2.06
CA LEU A 6 19.91 -3.14 -1.71
C LEU A 6 19.71 -3.48 -0.23
N LEU A 7 19.79 -2.48 0.66
CA LEU A 7 19.47 -2.65 2.08
C LEU A 7 18.00 -3.03 2.27
N PHE A 8 17.08 -2.33 1.60
CA PHE A 8 15.66 -2.64 1.70
C PHE A 8 15.34 -4.06 1.19
N ARG A 9 15.90 -4.45 0.03
CA ARG A 9 15.71 -5.80 -0.53
C ARG A 9 16.25 -6.89 0.39
N SER A 10 17.43 -6.70 0.96
CA SER A 10 18.00 -7.67 1.89
C SER A 10 17.23 -7.76 3.20
N ALA A 11 16.80 -6.62 3.77
CA ALA A 11 15.95 -6.61 4.96
C ALA A 11 14.61 -7.31 4.71
N ALA A 12 13.95 -7.02 3.58
CA ALA A 12 12.70 -7.68 3.19
C ALA A 12 12.91 -9.19 3.02
N ALA A 13 14.00 -9.62 2.38
CA ALA A 13 14.29 -11.04 2.20
C ALA A 13 14.55 -11.77 3.53
N ILE A 14 15.29 -11.14 4.47
CA ILE A 14 15.53 -11.68 5.81
C ILE A 14 14.22 -11.81 6.58
N LEU A 15 13.35 -10.79 6.52
CA LEU A 15 12.03 -10.84 7.14
C LEU A 15 11.16 -11.94 6.53
N CYS A 16 11.18 -12.11 5.20
CA CYS A 16 10.47 -13.19 4.51
C CYS A 16 11.02 -14.58 4.89
N LEU A 17 12.32 -14.75 5.08
CA LEU A 17 12.91 -16.01 5.56
C LEU A 17 12.61 -16.26 7.05
N ALA A 18 12.30 -15.22 7.82
CA ALA A 18 11.93 -15.28 9.24
C ALA A 18 10.41 -15.37 9.49
N THR A 19 9.59 -15.37 8.44
CA THR A 19 8.13 -15.54 8.52
C THR A 19 7.71 -16.93 8.08
N VAL A 20 6.54 -17.39 8.55
CA VAL A 20 5.89 -18.61 8.05
C VAL A 20 5.13 -18.26 6.75
N PRO A 21 5.31 -19.01 5.65
CA PRO A 21 4.49 -18.82 4.46
C PRO A 21 3.08 -19.37 4.73
N LEU A 22 2.07 -18.54 4.51
CA LEU A 22 0.68 -18.89 4.74
C LEU A 22 -0.06 -18.94 3.41
N ASP A 23 -0.72 -20.06 3.15
CA ASP A 23 -1.66 -20.18 2.04
C ASP A 23 -3.09 -20.34 2.55
N MET A 24 -4.06 -19.85 1.77
CA MET A 24 -5.48 -19.92 2.08
C MET A 24 -6.12 -21.02 1.24
N THR A 25 -6.35 -22.18 1.86
CA THR A 25 -7.03 -23.30 1.19
C THR A 25 -8.51 -23.33 1.58
N PRO A 26 -9.44 -23.38 0.61
CA PRO A 26 -10.86 -23.51 0.91
C PRO A 26 -11.15 -24.94 1.38
N SER A 27 -11.63 -25.11 2.62
CA SER A 27 -12.14 -26.39 3.11
C SER A 27 -13.58 -26.22 3.54
N SER A 28 -14.51 -26.92 2.88
CA SER A 28 -15.92 -27.03 3.28
C SER A 28 -16.58 -25.69 3.66
N GLY A 29 -16.43 -24.66 2.82
CA GLY A 29 -17.05 -23.34 3.02
C GLY A 29 -16.32 -22.37 3.96
N LEU A 30 -15.16 -22.75 4.52
CA LEU A 30 -14.29 -21.88 5.32
C LEU A 30 -12.89 -21.81 4.72
N ASN A 31 -12.31 -20.61 4.68
CA ASN A 31 -10.91 -20.42 4.28
C ASN A 31 -10.00 -20.80 5.44
N ARG A 32 -9.19 -21.84 5.26
CA ARG A 32 -8.22 -22.29 6.26
C ARG A 32 -6.83 -21.76 5.90
N LEU A 33 -6.18 -21.14 6.87
CA LEU A 33 -4.75 -20.81 6.79
C LEU A 33 -3.94 -22.09 7.03
N VAL A 34 -3.13 -22.46 6.05
CA VAL A 34 -2.23 -23.61 6.13
C VAL A 34 -0.79 -23.12 5.97
N ALA A 35 0.08 -23.52 6.90
CA ALA A 35 1.51 -23.30 6.78
C ALA A 35 2.07 -24.31 5.78
N GLU A 36 2.55 -23.82 4.63
CA GLU A 36 3.14 -24.66 3.59
C GLU A 36 4.68 -24.59 3.63
N ARG A 37 5.39 -25.54 3.01
CA ARG A 37 6.85 -25.41 2.82
C ARG A 37 7.14 -24.56 1.59
N ARG A 38 8.08 -23.61 1.71
CA ARG A 38 8.58 -22.83 0.57
C ARG A 38 9.24 -23.74 -0.44
N SER A 39 8.96 -23.52 -1.72
CA SER A 39 9.67 -24.19 -2.81
C SER A 39 11.16 -23.84 -2.78
N LEU A 40 12.00 -24.76 -3.27
CA LEU A 40 13.45 -24.57 -3.35
C LEU A 40 13.81 -23.30 -4.17
N LEU A 41 13.06 -23.03 -5.24
CA LEU A 41 13.27 -21.84 -6.06
C LEU A 41 13.03 -20.56 -5.26
N LEU A 42 11.90 -20.47 -4.54
CA LEU A 42 11.58 -19.28 -3.77
C LEU A 42 12.59 -19.06 -2.63
N SER A 43 12.95 -20.14 -1.94
CA SER A 43 13.98 -20.14 -0.91
C SER A 43 15.32 -19.66 -1.45
N SER A 44 15.72 -20.14 -2.64
CA SER A 44 16.96 -19.75 -3.30
C SER A 44 17.01 -18.27 -3.68
N ILE A 45 15.89 -17.71 -4.16
CA ILE A 45 15.77 -16.29 -4.51
C ILE A 45 15.90 -15.44 -3.25
N LEU A 46 15.15 -15.78 -2.19
CA LEU A 46 15.22 -15.04 -0.92
C LEU A 46 16.63 -15.11 -0.30
N ALA A 47 17.29 -16.27 -0.38
CA ALA A 47 18.67 -16.42 0.06
C ALA A 47 19.63 -15.52 -0.75
N LEU A 48 19.48 -15.45 -2.08
CA LEU A 48 20.26 -14.54 -2.92
C LEU A 48 20.01 -13.06 -2.58
N GLU A 49 18.76 -12.69 -2.34
CA GLU A 49 18.41 -11.32 -1.95
C GLU A 49 18.99 -10.93 -0.58
N SER A 50 19.07 -11.87 0.36
CA SER A 50 19.67 -11.63 1.67
C SER A 50 21.19 -11.31 1.59
N LEU A 51 21.89 -11.88 0.61
CA LEU A 51 23.33 -11.67 0.42
C LEU A 51 23.67 -10.23 0.02
N TRP A 52 22.71 -9.46 -0.49
CA TRP A 52 22.95 -8.03 -0.76
C TRP A 52 23.39 -7.28 0.50
N LEU A 53 22.97 -7.70 1.70
CA LEU A 53 23.41 -7.09 2.96
C LEU A 53 24.92 -7.18 3.14
N VAL A 54 25.49 -8.37 2.91
CA VAL A 54 26.94 -8.61 2.98
C VAL A 54 27.65 -7.72 1.98
N HIS A 55 27.12 -7.59 0.76
CA HIS A 55 27.65 -6.69 -0.24
C HIS A 55 27.58 -5.23 0.23
N VAL A 56 26.45 -4.71 0.72
CA VAL A 56 26.41 -3.31 1.19
C VAL A 56 27.43 -3.04 2.29
N ILE A 57 27.60 -3.97 3.24
CA ILE A 57 28.59 -3.84 4.33
C ILE A 57 30.02 -3.81 3.77
N HIS A 58 30.37 -4.72 2.85
CA HIS A 58 31.70 -4.70 2.21
C HIS A 58 31.96 -3.41 1.42
N ASP A 59 30.93 -2.82 0.79
CA ASP A 59 31.04 -1.54 0.07
C ASP A 59 31.21 -0.33 1.00
N MET A 60 30.70 -0.40 2.22
CA MET A 60 30.92 0.63 3.26
C MET A 60 32.30 0.50 3.88
N LEU A 61 32.82 -0.72 3.99
CA LEU A 61 34.13 -1.00 4.57
C LEU A 61 35.28 -0.92 3.54
N LEU A 62 34.98 -0.75 2.25
CA LEU A 62 35.96 -0.62 1.18
C LEU A 62 36.99 0.52 1.41
N PRO A 63 36.62 1.74 1.86
CA PRO A 63 37.58 2.83 2.10
C PRO A 63 38.58 2.52 3.22
N LEU A 64 38.20 1.65 4.16
CA LEU A 64 39.00 1.29 5.33
C LEU A 64 39.98 0.14 5.04
N ALA A 65 39.89 -0.48 3.86
CA ALA A 65 40.51 -1.76 3.55
C ALA A 65 40.77 -1.91 2.04
N ALA A 66 41.96 -1.50 1.59
CA ALA A 66 42.34 -1.48 0.18
C ALA A 66 42.52 -2.87 -0.48
N THR A 67 42.49 -3.97 0.28
CA THR A 67 42.78 -5.32 -0.21
C THR A 67 41.80 -6.36 0.34
N TRP A 68 40.50 -6.20 0.03
CA TRP A 68 39.54 -7.29 0.25
C TRP A 68 39.78 -8.40 -0.76
N ARG A 69 40.24 -9.56 -0.28
CA ARG A 69 40.18 -10.78 -1.07
C ARG A 69 38.73 -11.27 -1.03
N GLN A 70 38.01 -11.16 -2.15
CA GLN A 70 36.69 -11.77 -2.30
C GLN A 70 36.88 -13.30 -2.24
N PHE A 71 36.63 -13.88 -1.07
CA PHE A 71 36.47 -15.33 -0.98
C PHE A 71 35.14 -15.71 -1.67
N PRO A 72 35.07 -16.86 -2.38
CA PRO A 72 33.83 -17.37 -2.96
C PRO A 72 32.86 -17.91 -1.89
N MET A 73 32.74 -17.24 -0.75
CA MET A 73 31.85 -17.63 0.36
C MET A 73 30.38 -17.39 0.04
N ALA A 74 30.06 -16.58 -0.98
CA ALA A 74 28.67 -16.28 -1.34
C ALA A 74 27.88 -17.55 -1.67
N CYS A 75 28.47 -18.50 -2.41
CA CYS A 75 27.81 -19.77 -2.74
C CYS A 75 27.60 -20.66 -1.51
N ILE A 76 28.57 -20.68 -0.59
CA ILE A 76 28.48 -21.48 0.64
C ILE A 76 27.40 -20.91 1.55
N VAL A 77 27.39 -19.60 1.76
CA VAL A 77 26.43 -18.91 2.63
C VAL A 77 25.02 -19.00 2.05
N TRP A 78 24.89 -18.83 0.74
CA TRP A 78 23.64 -19.10 0.02
C TRP A 78 23.12 -20.52 0.33
N LEU A 79 23.98 -21.53 0.14
CA LEU A 79 23.61 -22.92 0.35
C LEU A 79 23.23 -23.20 1.82
N VAL A 80 23.94 -22.61 2.78
CA VAL A 80 23.60 -22.70 4.22
C VAL A 80 22.23 -22.09 4.50
N ILE A 81 21.91 -20.91 3.95
CA ILE A 81 20.61 -20.26 4.16
C ILE A 81 19.48 -21.08 3.53
N VAL A 82 19.68 -21.62 2.33
CA VAL A 82 18.70 -22.50 1.67
C VAL A 82 18.49 -23.78 2.46
N LEU A 83 19.57 -24.46 2.88
CA LEU A 83 19.45 -25.67 3.71
C LEU A 83 18.77 -25.39 5.04
N LEU A 84 19.07 -24.26 5.67
CA LEU A 84 18.45 -23.84 6.91
C LEU A 84 16.93 -23.64 6.74
N ASP A 85 16.48 -22.99 5.67
CA ASP A 85 15.05 -22.79 5.36
C ASP A 85 14.32 -24.11 5.03
N GLN A 86 15.00 -25.06 4.38
CA GLN A 86 14.41 -26.35 3.97
C GLN A 86 14.41 -27.40 5.09
N CYS A 87 15.48 -27.49 5.88
CA CYS A 87 15.63 -28.49 6.93
C CYS A 87 14.97 -28.09 8.26
N ALA A 88 14.83 -26.79 8.51
CA ALA A 88 14.22 -26.25 9.72
C ALA A 88 13.12 -25.21 9.38
N PRO A 89 11.94 -25.67 8.91
CA PRO A 89 10.80 -24.79 8.66
C PRO A 89 10.26 -24.19 9.96
N LEU A 90 9.64 -23.01 9.87
CA LEU A 90 9.04 -22.31 11.01
C LEU A 90 7.59 -22.77 11.24
N ASP A 91 7.21 -22.97 12.49
CA ASP A 91 5.85 -23.36 12.89
C ASP A 91 4.97 -22.14 13.20
N LEU A 92 3.66 -22.24 12.93
CA LEU A 92 2.71 -21.18 13.23
C LEU A 92 2.29 -21.22 14.72
N SER A 93 2.53 -20.14 15.46
CA SER A 93 2.04 -20.03 16.85
C SER A 93 0.70 -19.30 16.90
N VAL A 94 -0.35 -20.03 17.28
CA VAL A 94 -1.71 -19.49 17.46
C VAL A 94 -2.10 -19.59 18.92
N THR A 95 -2.44 -18.46 19.54
CA THR A 95 -3.00 -18.44 20.90
C THR A 95 -4.43 -17.96 20.84
N LEU A 96 -5.35 -18.81 21.28
CA LEU A 96 -6.78 -18.52 21.26
C LEU A 96 -7.18 -17.95 22.63
N HIS A 97 -7.57 -16.68 22.67
CA HIS A 97 -8.06 -16.03 23.88
C HIS A 97 -9.35 -15.31 23.52
N ARG A 98 -10.47 -15.95 23.85
CA ARG A 98 -11.80 -15.43 23.55
C ARG A 98 -12.26 -14.54 24.68
N GLN A 99 -12.15 -13.22 24.49
CA GLN A 99 -12.70 -12.22 25.39
C GLN A 99 -13.59 -11.28 24.59
N CYS A 100 -14.89 -11.34 24.87
CA CYS A 100 -15.86 -10.38 24.37
C CYS A 100 -16.24 -9.43 25.51
N TYR A 101 -16.23 -8.14 25.25
CA TYR A 101 -16.77 -7.14 26.17
C TYR A 101 -17.73 -6.22 25.43
N ALA A 102 -18.86 -5.96 26.07
CA ALA A 102 -19.83 -4.98 25.62
C ALA A 102 -19.59 -3.69 26.40
N VAL A 103 -19.04 -2.66 25.76
CA VAL A 103 -18.95 -1.32 26.37
C VAL A 103 -20.34 -0.68 26.39
N ASN A 104 -21.13 -0.92 25.33
CA ASN A 104 -22.52 -0.50 25.24
C ASN A 104 -23.26 -1.44 24.28
N MET A 105 -24.23 -2.21 24.79
CA MET A 105 -24.93 -3.28 24.03
C MET A 105 -25.64 -2.73 22.79
N ASP A 106 -26.05 -1.47 22.80
CA ASP A 106 -26.72 -0.80 21.67
C ASP A 106 -25.75 -0.31 20.58
N TYR A 107 -24.43 -0.27 20.86
CA TYR A 107 -23.43 0.34 19.97
C TYR A 107 -22.60 -0.72 19.22
N MET A 108 -21.91 -1.60 19.95
CA MET A 108 -21.04 -2.65 19.38
C MET A 108 -20.51 -3.58 20.49
N THR A 109 -20.39 -4.87 20.20
CA THR A 109 -19.62 -5.83 21.01
C THR A 109 -18.21 -5.98 20.45
N TYR A 110 -17.20 -5.80 21.30
CA TYR A 110 -15.81 -5.99 20.93
C TYR A 110 -15.39 -7.40 21.33
N CYS A 111 -15.02 -8.23 20.37
CA CYS A 111 -14.53 -9.58 20.61
C CYS A 111 -13.09 -9.72 20.13
N SER A 112 -12.18 -10.00 21.06
CA SER A 112 -10.86 -10.54 20.73
C SER A 112 -10.96 -12.06 20.78
N SER A 113 -10.64 -12.76 19.68
CA SER A 113 -10.73 -14.23 19.60
C SER A 113 -9.37 -14.93 19.70
N GLY A 114 -8.25 -14.20 19.64
CA GLY A 114 -6.91 -14.76 19.72
C GLY A 114 -5.86 -13.94 18.98
N THR A 115 -4.59 -14.31 19.15
CA THR A 115 -3.45 -13.71 18.43
C THR A 115 -2.71 -14.78 17.61
N VAL A 116 -2.40 -14.44 16.36
CA VAL A 116 -1.64 -15.28 15.43
C VAL A 116 -0.25 -14.67 15.26
N ARG A 117 0.80 -15.40 15.62
CA ARG A 117 2.19 -15.00 15.42
C ARG A 117 2.78 -15.72 14.21
N VAL A 118 3.10 -14.95 13.17
CA VAL A 118 3.61 -15.45 11.88
C VAL A 118 5.14 -15.30 11.75
N GLY A 119 5.73 -14.32 12.44
CA GLY A 119 7.17 -14.02 12.38
C GLY A 119 7.93 -14.46 13.62
N HIS A 120 9.16 -14.96 13.43
CA HIS A 120 10.05 -15.39 14.51
C HIS A 120 11.30 -14.50 14.57
N TRP A 121 11.45 -13.79 15.68
CA TRP A 121 12.59 -12.88 15.88
C TRP A 121 13.93 -13.63 15.96
N ASP A 122 13.93 -14.82 16.57
CA ASP A 122 15.12 -15.65 16.72
C ASP A 122 15.72 -16.06 15.37
N ARG A 123 14.86 -16.34 14.39
CA ARG A 123 15.28 -16.69 13.03
C ARG A 123 15.93 -15.51 12.30
N CYS A 124 15.39 -14.32 12.49
CA CYS A 124 15.98 -13.09 11.95
C CYS A 124 17.40 -12.86 12.50
N MET A 125 17.57 -13.00 13.81
CA MET A 125 18.88 -12.85 14.46
C MET A 125 19.86 -13.93 14.02
N LEU A 126 19.41 -15.18 13.86
CA LEU A 126 20.24 -16.26 13.33
C LEU A 126 20.73 -15.94 11.91
N LEU A 127 19.85 -15.50 11.00
CA LEU A 127 20.23 -15.12 9.63
C LEU A 127 21.23 -13.95 9.62
N LEU A 128 20.99 -12.93 10.45
CA LEU A 128 21.93 -11.81 10.60
C LEU A 128 23.29 -12.27 11.14
N SER A 129 23.32 -13.23 12.07
CA SER A 129 24.57 -13.79 12.59
C SER A 129 25.35 -14.57 11.53
N ILE A 130 24.67 -15.34 10.66
CA ILE A 130 25.29 -16.05 9.54
C ILE A 130 25.92 -15.04 8.57
N LEU A 131 25.16 -14.03 8.14
CA LEU A 131 25.68 -12.99 7.23
C LEU A 131 26.82 -12.18 7.88
N GLY A 132 26.71 -11.88 9.17
CA GLY A 132 27.73 -11.19 9.94
C GLY A 132 29.02 -11.99 10.09
N SER A 133 28.93 -13.31 10.27
CA SER A 133 30.12 -14.17 10.39
C SER A 133 30.99 -14.16 9.13
N VAL A 134 30.39 -13.99 7.95
CA VAL A 134 31.08 -13.89 6.67
C VAL A 134 31.88 -12.60 6.59
N VAL A 135 31.28 -11.49 7.03
CA VAL A 135 31.95 -10.18 7.11
C VAL A 135 33.11 -10.23 8.12
N ALA A 136 32.91 -10.90 9.26
CA ALA A 136 33.96 -11.07 10.26
C ALA A 136 35.13 -11.93 9.74
N ALA A 137 34.83 -13.04 9.05
CA ALA A 137 35.85 -13.91 8.46
C ALA A 137 36.68 -13.19 7.39
N SER A 138 36.04 -12.37 6.54
CA SER A 138 36.76 -11.56 5.55
C SER A 138 37.63 -10.48 6.21
N LEU A 139 37.19 -9.86 7.32
CA LEU A 139 38.00 -8.96 8.14
C LEU A 139 39.22 -9.66 8.80
N VAL A 140 39.06 -10.86 9.35
CA VAL A 140 40.16 -11.61 9.97
C VAL A 140 41.19 -12.05 8.93
N SER A 141 40.75 -12.46 7.74
CA SER A 141 41.63 -12.86 6.64
C SER A 141 42.55 -11.72 6.18
N ARG A 142 42.05 -10.47 6.23
CA ARG A 142 42.84 -9.27 5.95
C ARG A 142 44.01 -9.13 6.91
N HIS A 143 43.76 -9.25 8.22
CA HIS A 143 44.81 -9.12 9.23
C HIS A 143 45.95 -10.13 9.02
N ARG A 144 45.66 -11.30 8.45
CA ARG A 144 46.67 -12.33 8.15
C ARG A 144 47.43 -12.11 6.85
N VAL A 145 46.84 -11.44 5.85
CA VAL A 145 47.42 -11.29 4.48
C VAL A 145 48.11 -9.94 4.28
N SER A 146 47.77 -8.91 5.07
CA SER A 146 48.27 -7.54 4.94
C SER A 146 49.79 -7.35 5.11
N ALA A 147 50.54 -8.39 5.48
CA ALA A 147 51.99 -8.30 5.66
C ALA A 147 52.81 -8.37 4.36
N ASN A 148 52.28 -8.91 3.25
CA ASN A 148 53.13 -9.34 2.11
C ASN A 148 52.72 -8.85 0.71
N MET A 149 51.83 -7.87 0.54
CA MET A 149 51.38 -7.46 -0.81
C MET A 149 51.39 -5.94 -1.02
N ALA A 150 52.16 -5.50 -2.02
CA ALA A 150 52.19 -4.11 -2.47
C ALA A 150 50.82 -3.66 -3.03
N PRO A 151 50.39 -2.41 -2.80
CA PRO A 151 49.11 -1.90 -3.29
C PRO A 151 49.08 -1.85 -4.82
N LYS A 152 48.18 -2.62 -5.44
CA LYS A 152 47.92 -2.58 -6.89
C LYS A 152 47.01 -1.39 -7.21
N ARG A 153 47.33 -0.65 -8.27
CA ARG A 153 46.59 0.55 -8.69
C ARG A 153 45.18 0.18 -9.21
N PRO A 154 44.10 0.81 -8.72
CA PRO A 154 42.76 0.57 -9.24
C PRO A 154 42.58 1.25 -10.61
N SER A 155 42.03 0.53 -11.57
CA SER A 155 41.61 1.07 -12.87
C SER A 155 40.25 1.76 -12.71
N ALA A 156 40.09 2.98 -13.26
CA ALA A 156 38.84 3.74 -13.17
C ALA A 156 37.70 3.20 -14.06
N ILE A 157 38.03 2.33 -15.02
CA ILE A 157 37.10 1.77 -16.01
C ILE A 157 36.33 0.56 -15.45
N PHE A 158 36.93 -0.16 -14.50
CA PHE A 158 36.30 -1.33 -13.90
C PHE A 158 35.50 -0.94 -12.66
N PRO A 159 34.37 -1.60 -12.39
CA PRO A 159 33.66 -1.38 -11.14
C PRO A 159 34.63 -1.64 -9.97
N PRO A 160 34.49 -0.94 -8.82
CA PRO A 160 35.33 -1.13 -7.63
C PRO A 160 35.38 -2.56 -7.07
N ARG A 161 34.55 -3.45 -7.62
CA ARG A 161 34.37 -4.86 -7.28
C ARG A 161 34.75 -5.85 -8.36
N ALA A 162 35.37 -5.39 -9.45
CA ALA A 162 35.90 -6.32 -10.44
C ALA A 162 36.89 -7.27 -9.75
N PRO A 163 36.80 -8.60 -9.99
CA PRO A 163 37.72 -9.57 -9.41
C PRO A 163 39.16 -9.09 -9.58
N SER A 164 39.97 -9.26 -8.54
CA SER A 164 41.39 -8.85 -8.56
C SER A 164 42.20 -9.53 -9.67
N THR A 165 41.65 -10.54 -10.33
CA THR A 165 42.22 -11.21 -11.51
C THR A 165 42.08 -10.39 -12.79
N LEU A 166 41.05 -9.55 -12.91
CA LEU A 166 40.86 -8.62 -14.05
C LEU A 166 41.80 -7.41 -13.96
N THR A 167 42.19 -7.01 -12.75
CA THR A 167 43.13 -5.90 -12.51
C THR A 167 44.59 -6.35 -12.42
N ALA A 168 44.89 -7.65 -12.58
CA ALA A 168 46.18 -8.24 -12.21
C ALA A 168 47.18 -8.54 -13.34
N SER A 169 46.92 -8.23 -14.61
CA SER A 169 47.93 -8.50 -15.67
C SER A 169 48.26 -7.25 -16.49
N PRO A 170 49.47 -6.66 -16.32
CA PRO A 170 50.02 -5.71 -17.28
C PRO A 170 50.46 -6.37 -18.60
N THR A 171 50.34 -7.70 -18.73
CA THR A 171 50.69 -8.46 -19.94
C THR A 171 49.47 -9.20 -20.49
N THR A 172 48.95 -8.69 -21.61
CA THR A 172 48.39 -9.45 -22.75
C THR A 172 47.49 -10.66 -22.45
N ARG A 173 46.43 -10.51 -21.65
CA ARG A 173 45.23 -11.34 -21.84
C ARG A 173 44.13 -10.47 -22.45
N PRO A 174 43.67 -10.75 -23.69
CA PRO A 174 42.51 -10.07 -24.23
C PRO A 174 41.32 -10.36 -23.32
N MET A 175 40.64 -9.31 -22.87
CA MET A 175 39.46 -9.45 -22.04
C MET A 175 38.37 -10.17 -22.84
N VAL A 176 37.82 -11.25 -22.28
CA VAL A 176 36.73 -11.99 -22.92
C VAL A 176 35.51 -11.06 -22.94
N VAL A 177 34.81 -10.98 -24.09
CA VAL A 177 33.63 -10.10 -24.28
C VAL A 177 32.58 -10.32 -23.18
N ILE A 178 32.45 -11.56 -22.71
CA ILE A 178 31.54 -11.92 -21.62
C ILE A 178 31.94 -11.22 -20.31
N ASP A 179 33.23 -11.19 -19.97
CA ASP A 179 33.72 -10.52 -18.76
C ASP A 179 33.52 -8.99 -18.84
N ALA A 180 33.70 -8.42 -20.03
CA ALA A 180 33.42 -7.01 -20.31
C ALA A 180 31.94 -6.68 -20.08
N ILE A 181 31.04 -7.47 -20.68
CA ILE A 181 29.59 -7.30 -20.57
C ILE A 181 29.12 -7.49 -19.12
N MET A 182 29.66 -8.47 -18.39
CA MET A 182 29.39 -8.68 -16.96
C MET A 182 29.89 -7.51 -16.12
N CYS A 183 31.00 -6.89 -16.52
CA CYS A 183 31.48 -5.63 -15.96
C CYS A 183 30.69 -4.42 -16.46
N GLY A 184 29.62 -4.57 -17.26
CA GLY A 184 28.79 -3.48 -17.79
C GLY A 184 29.44 -2.66 -18.89
N ILE A 185 30.46 -3.20 -19.56
CA ILE A 185 31.17 -2.57 -20.67
C ILE A 185 30.76 -3.31 -21.94
N VAL A 186 30.10 -2.61 -22.85
CA VAL A 186 29.61 -3.17 -24.12
C VAL A 186 30.48 -2.66 -25.27
N PRO A 187 31.24 -3.53 -25.96
CA PRO A 187 31.97 -3.13 -27.15
C PRO A 187 31.00 -3.03 -28.34
N LEU A 188 31.02 -1.90 -29.06
CA LEU A 188 30.17 -1.62 -30.22
C LEU A 188 31.02 -1.13 -31.40
N ARG A 189 30.66 -1.54 -32.63
CA ARG A 189 31.31 -1.07 -33.86
C ARG A 189 30.34 -0.21 -34.65
N TRP A 190 30.67 1.06 -34.82
CA TRP A 190 29.87 2.03 -35.57
C TRP A 190 30.73 2.67 -36.67
N HIS A 191 30.26 2.64 -37.93
CA HIS A 191 30.97 3.16 -39.12
C HIS A 191 32.48 2.85 -39.17
N GLY A 192 32.86 1.61 -38.84
CA GLY A 192 34.26 1.16 -38.90
C GLY A 192 35.12 1.52 -37.67
N THR A 193 34.62 2.33 -36.74
CA THR A 193 35.29 2.71 -35.47
C THR A 193 34.78 1.87 -34.28
N GLN A 194 35.67 1.53 -33.34
CA GLN A 194 35.36 0.73 -32.14
C GLN A 194 35.09 1.65 -30.93
N TYR A 195 33.96 1.41 -30.27
CA TYR A 195 33.54 2.10 -29.06
C TYR A 195 33.38 1.11 -27.90
N LEU A 196 33.78 1.53 -26.70
CA LEU A 196 33.44 0.89 -25.44
C LEU A 196 32.35 1.73 -24.78
N PHE A 197 31.15 1.15 -24.67
CA PHE A 197 30.04 1.79 -23.98
C PHE A 197 29.99 1.30 -22.53
N ASP A 198 30.29 2.18 -21.58
CA ASP A 198 30.10 1.91 -20.16
C ASP A 198 28.63 2.13 -19.80
N LEU A 199 27.91 1.03 -19.61
CA LEU A 199 26.48 1.02 -19.31
C LEU A 199 26.17 1.57 -17.90
N LYS A 200 27.16 1.64 -17.00
CA LYS A 200 26.97 2.12 -15.62
C LYS A 200 27.01 3.63 -15.53
N VAL A 201 27.92 4.27 -16.27
CA VAL A 201 28.11 5.72 -16.30
C VAL A 201 27.46 6.34 -17.54
N TRP A 202 26.95 5.51 -18.45
CA TRP A 202 26.36 5.91 -19.73
C TRP A 202 27.34 6.71 -20.60
N LEU A 203 28.60 6.28 -20.59
CA LEU A 203 29.73 6.96 -21.24
C LEU A 203 30.19 6.18 -22.46
N TRP A 204 30.40 6.91 -23.57
CA TRP A 204 30.99 6.39 -24.78
C TRP A 204 32.49 6.68 -24.78
N LEU A 205 33.32 5.63 -24.80
CA LEU A 205 34.77 5.73 -24.88
C LEU A 205 35.22 5.21 -26.24
N ARG A 206 35.99 6.00 -26.98
CA ARG A 206 36.60 5.55 -28.22
C ARG A 206 37.87 4.77 -27.91
N VAL A 207 38.02 3.58 -28.49
CA VAL A 207 39.19 2.71 -28.21
C VAL A 207 40.50 3.38 -28.66
N ASP A 208 40.45 4.18 -29.72
CA ASP A 208 41.60 4.94 -30.26
C ASP A 208 42.20 5.96 -29.27
N GLU A 209 41.47 6.34 -28.21
CA GLU A 209 41.90 7.29 -27.17
C GLU A 209 42.44 6.62 -25.89
N LEU A 210 42.38 5.28 -25.81
CA LEU A 210 42.68 4.51 -24.59
C LEU A 210 44.12 3.98 -24.52
N GLU A 211 44.95 4.22 -25.55
CA GLU A 211 46.37 3.85 -25.54
C GLU A 211 47.18 4.86 -24.71
N THR A 212 47.42 4.55 -23.44
CA THR A 212 48.31 5.35 -22.58
C THR A 212 49.78 5.11 -22.90
N THR A 213 50.46 6.22 -23.16
CA THR A 213 51.91 6.40 -23.16
C THR A 213 52.58 5.87 -21.89
N ASP A 214 53.77 5.29 -22.04
CA ASP A 214 54.57 4.58 -21.04
C ASP A 214 55.19 5.46 -19.90
N LYS A 215 54.61 6.63 -19.57
CA LYS A 215 55.10 7.47 -18.46
C LYS A 215 53.98 8.07 -17.60
N PRO A 216 54.21 8.24 -16.28
CA PRO A 216 53.14 8.55 -15.34
C PRO A 216 52.88 10.06 -15.25
N SER A 217 51.66 10.50 -15.57
CA SER A 217 51.11 11.75 -15.04
C SER A 217 49.58 11.67 -14.97
N PRO A 218 48.95 12.32 -13.97
CA PRO A 218 47.50 12.37 -13.85
C PRO A 218 46.99 13.49 -14.76
N ILE A 219 46.29 13.16 -15.83
CA ILE A 219 45.64 14.16 -16.69
C ILE A 219 44.17 13.80 -16.79
N LEU A 220 43.32 14.65 -16.22
CA LEU A 220 41.88 14.72 -16.49
C LEU A 220 41.67 15.19 -17.95
N PRO A 221 40.59 14.78 -18.62
CA PRO A 221 40.47 14.92 -20.07
C PRO A 221 40.08 16.35 -20.46
N PHE A 222 41.06 17.23 -20.63
CA PHE A 222 40.91 18.44 -21.46
C PHE A 222 42.30 18.96 -21.88
N SER A 223 42.93 18.34 -22.87
CA SER A 223 43.90 18.94 -23.83
C SER A 223 44.59 17.84 -24.67
N ALA A 224 44.65 18.11 -25.97
CA ALA A 224 45.16 17.29 -27.09
C ALA A 224 46.71 17.09 -27.08
N PRO A 225 47.43 16.61 -28.13
CA PRO A 225 47.05 16.14 -29.48
C PRO A 225 47.80 14.89 -30.04
N THR A 226 47.31 14.46 -31.22
CA THR A 226 47.82 13.60 -32.31
C THR A 226 49.28 13.08 -32.32
N LEU A 227 49.44 11.77 -32.53
CA LEU A 227 50.42 11.16 -33.46
C LEU A 227 49.83 9.88 -34.09
N PRO A 228 49.99 9.65 -35.40
CA PRO A 228 49.48 8.44 -36.05
C PRO A 228 50.46 7.29 -35.80
N THR A 229 50.04 6.29 -35.04
CA THR A 229 50.79 5.05 -34.86
C THR A 229 49.98 3.90 -35.45
N GLN A 230 50.65 3.05 -36.23
CA GLN A 230 50.03 2.06 -37.11
C GLN A 230 49.13 1.07 -36.34
N THR A 231 47.89 0.99 -36.81
CA THR A 231 46.84 0.10 -36.33
C THR A 231 47.12 -1.35 -36.75
N THR A 232 47.26 -2.25 -35.77
CA THR A 232 46.92 -3.67 -35.97
C THR A 232 45.52 -3.88 -35.40
N GLN A 233 44.52 -3.92 -36.28
CA GLN A 233 43.13 -4.16 -35.87
C GLN A 233 42.97 -5.61 -35.39
N PRO A 234 42.41 -5.85 -34.19
CA PRO A 234 41.91 -7.17 -33.82
C PRO A 234 40.61 -7.45 -34.60
N ASN A 235 40.64 -8.46 -35.47
CA ASN A 235 39.47 -8.91 -36.22
C ASN A 235 38.44 -9.55 -35.28
N TRP A 236 37.21 -9.02 -35.29
CA TRP A 236 36.03 -9.57 -34.63
C TRP A 236 34.94 -9.76 -35.69
N ASP A 237 34.59 -11.00 -36.00
CA ASP A 237 33.67 -11.37 -37.09
C ASP A 237 32.20 -11.37 -36.63
N TRP A 238 31.29 -10.79 -37.43
CA TRP A 238 29.82 -10.74 -37.21
C TRP A 238 29.03 -10.87 -38.54
N PRO A 239 27.89 -11.61 -38.62
CA PRO A 239 27.14 -11.80 -39.87
C PRO A 239 25.91 -10.87 -40.04
N SER A 240 25.55 -10.54 -41.29
CA SER A 240 24.41 -9.68 -41.69
C SER A 240 23.23 -10.50 -42.27
N LEU A 241 21.99 -10.17 -41.88
CA LEU A 241 20.81 -11.03 -42.08
C LEU A 241 19.67 -10.31 -42.85
N LEU A 242 19.33 -10.86 -44.02
CA LEU A 242 18.08 -10.80 -44.83
C LEU A 242 17.80 -9.66 -45.85
N GLY A 243 17.37 -10.09 -47.04
CA GLY A 243 16.98 -9.27 -48.22
C GLY A 243 15.49 -8.90 -48.29
N MET A 244 15.24 -7.69 -48.80
CA MET A 244 14.04 -6.86 -48.52
C MET A 244 12.74 -7.17 -49.31
N ARG A 245 12.73 -8.03 -50.34
CA ARG A 245 11.54 -8.21 -51.23
C ARG A 245 10.47 -9.17 -50.71
N SER A 246 10.87 -10.26 -50.06
CA SER A 246 9.95 -11.23 -49.43
C SER A 246 9.20 -10.62 -48.26
N VAL A 247 9.86 -9.69 -47.56
CA VAL A 247 9.34 -8.93 -46.42
C VAL A 247 8.14 -8.07 -46.83
N GLN A 248 8.16 -7.45 -48.00
CA GLN A 248 7.08 -6.57 -48.45
C GLN A 248 5.77 -7.31 -48.77
N ARG A 249 5.83 -8.51 -49.37
CA ARG A 249 4.64 -9.33 -49.64
C ARG A 249 4.03 -9.90 -48.36
N LEU A 250 4.89 -10.30 -47.42
CA LEU A 250 4.47 -10.73 -46.09
C LEU A 250 3.77 -9.58 -45.34
N LEU A 251 4.32 -8.36 -45.43
CA LEU A 251 3.73 -7.16 -44.82
C LEU A 251 2.33 -6.84 -45.38
N GLY A 252 2.11 -6.97 -46.69
CA GLY A 252 0.80 -6.71 -47.30
C GLY A 252 -0.28 -7.71 -46.82
N LEU A 253 0.07 -8.99 -46.74
CA LEU A 253 -0.85 -10.03 -46.27
C LEU A 253 -1.16 -9.87 -44.77
N LEU A 254 -0.14 -9.52 -43.97
CA LEU A 254 -0.32 -9.13 -42.57
C LEU A 254 -1.25 -7.92 -42.42
N GLY A 255 -1.17 -6.94 -43.32
CA GLY A 255 -2.06 -5.77 -43.31
C GLY A 255 -3.55 -6.11 -43.54
N ILE A 256 -3.86 -7.01 -44.46
CA ILE A 256 -5.24 -7.46 -44.73
C ILE A 256 -5.79 -8.28 -43.55
N VAL A 257 -4.97 -9.16 -43.00
CA VAL A 257 -5.35 -9.94 -41.80
C VAL A 257 -5.58 -9.00 -40.62
N TYR A 258 -4.74 -7.98 -40.45
CA TYR A 258 -4.89 -6.97 -39.41
C TYR A 258 -6.21 -6.22 -39.53
N THR A 259 -6.59 -5.72 -40.72
CA THR A 259 -7.86 -4.99 -40.89
C THR A 259 -9.07 -5.89 -40.61
N GLY A 260 -9.04 -7.15 -41.07
CA GLY A 260 -10.08 -8.13 -40.77
C GLY A 260 -10.26 -8.40 -39.27
N ILE A 261 -9.14 -8.58 -38.54
CA ILE A 261 -9.16 -8.76 -37.08
C ILE A 261 -9.67 -7.49 -36.39
N THR A 262 -9.27 -6.30 -36.82
CA THR A 262 -9.76 -5.05 -36.20
C THR A 262 -11.26 -4.84 -36.38
N LEU A 263 -11.82 -5.17 -37.56
CA LEU A 263 -13.26 -5.05 -37.80
C LEU A 263 -14.05 -6.04 -36.94
N TRP A 264 -13.62 -7.30 -36.91
CA TRP A 264 -14.23 -8.33 -36.06
C TRP A 264 -14.14 -7.99 -34.57
N SER A 265 -12.98 -7.48 -34.13
CA SER A 265 -12.78 -6.99 -32.76
C SER A 265 -13.70 -5.82 -32.42
N ASN A 266 -13.99 -4.93 -33.37
CA ASN A 266 -14.89 -3.81 -33.15
C ASN A 266 -16.35 -4.28 -32.97
N THR A 267 -16.83 -5.16 -33.85
CA THR A 267 -18.21 -5.71 -33.74
C THR A 267 -18.40 -6.52 -32.46
N THR A 268 -17.43 -7.35 -32.09
CA THR A 268 -17.48 -8.13 -30.84
C THR A 268 -17.42 -7.22 -29.61
N TYR A 269 -16.63 -6.15 -29.65
CA TYR A 269 -16.59 -5.16 -28.58
C TYR A 269 -17.93 -4.46 -28.37
N LEU A 270 -18.63 -4.07 -29.45
CA LEU A 270 -19.94 -3.42 -29.33
C LEU A 270 -20.99 -4.33 -28.70
N ASN A 271 -20.99 -5.64 -29.00
CA ASN A 271 -21.90 -6.60 -28.36
C ASN A 271 -21.65 -6.74 -26.85
N VAL A 272 -20.39 -6.71 -26.41
CA VAL A 272 -20.05 -6.71 -24.98
C VAL A 272 -20.49 -5.39 -24.34
N LEU A 273 -20.24 -4.28 -25.03
CA LEU A 273 -20.54 -2.93 -24.54
C LEU A 273 -22.04 -2.70 -24.39
N GLU A 274 -22.88 -3.26 -25.25
CA GLU A 274 -24.35 -3.19 -25.15
C GLU A 274 -24.84 -3.66 -23.78
N THR A 275 -24.30 -4.77 -23.27
CA THR A 275 -24.71 -5.30 -21.96
C THR A 275 -24.32 -4.38 -20.81
N ALA A 276 -23.18 -3.69 -20.91
CA ALA A 276 -22.71 -2.74 -19.90
C ALA A 276 -23.48 -1.41 -19.98
N LEU A 277 -23.81 -0.93 -21.18
CA LEU A 277 -24.58 0.29 -21.43
C LEU A 277 -26.10 0.12 -21.27
N ALA A 278 -26.57 -1.07 -20.90
CA ALA A 278 -27.99 -1.31 -20.61
C ALA A 278 -28.50 -0.52 -19.38
N ASN A 279 -27.60 0.10 -18.61
CA ASN A 279 -27.92 0.99 -17.49
C ASN A 279 -26.93 2.16 -17.43
N ASP A 280 -27.35 3.24 -16.76
CA ASP A 280 -26.55 4.46 -16.58
C ASP A 280 -25.30 4.24 -15.70
N TYR A 281 -25.18 3.08 -15.04
CA TYR A 281 -24.04 2.73 -14.20
C TYR A 281 -22.89 2.07 -14.98
N GLY A 282 -23.08 1.69 -16.24
CA GLY A 282 -22.08 0.98 -17.03
C GLY A 282 -21.81 -0.46 -16.54
N TRP A 283 -22.74 -1.05 -15.78
CA TRP A 283 -22.55 -2.35 -15.13
C TRP A 283 -23.36 -3.44 -15.82
N ALA A 284 -22.70 -4.35 -16.53
CA ALA A 284 -23.38 -5.41 -17.25
C ALA A 284 -24.30 -6.27 -16.36
N GLY A 285 -25.55 -6.45 -16.79
CA GLY A 285 -26.55 -7.28 -16.10
C GLY A 285 -27.10 -6.68 -14.79
N PHE A 286 -26.89 -5.38 -14.55
CA PHE A 286 -27.40 -4.70 -13.36
C PHE A 286 -28.92 -4.58 -13.39
N ASN A 287 -29.59 -5.37 -12.55
CA ASN A 287 -31.04 -5.42 -12.45
C ASN A 287 -31.53 -4.80 -11.13
N ALA A 288 -32.58 -3.98 -11.21
CA ALA A 288 -33.25 -3.38 -10.07
C ALA A 288 -33.86 -4.42 -9.11
N THR A 289 -34.31 -5.57 -9.61
CA THR A 289 -34.95 -6.60 -8.76
C THR A 289 -33.97 -7.44 -7.95
N GLY A 290 -32.68 -7.45 -8.30
CA GLY A 290 -31.68 -8.31 -7.66
C GLY A 290 -30.46 -7.53 -7.19
N MET A 291 -29.75 -6.89 -8.13
CA MET A 291 -28.44 -6.30 -7.85
C MET A 291 -28.53 -5.08 -6.93
N HIS A 292 -29.61 -4.29 -7.02
CA HIS A 292 -29.87 -3.21 -6.05
C HIS A 292 -30.03 -3.75 -4.62
N ALA A 293 -30.81 -4.82 -4.45
CA ALA A 293 -31.01 -5.41 -3.13
C ALA A 293 -29.72 -6.04 -2.60
N PHE A 294 -28.91 -6.65 -3.48
CA PHE A 294 -27.60 -7.20 -3.11
C PHE A 294 -26.67 -6.11 -2.58
N LEU A 295 -26.56 -4.99 -3.29
CA LEU A 295 -25.77 -3.84 -2.84
C LEU A 295 -26.28 -3.31 -1.50
N ALA A 296 -27.59 -3.10 -1.37
CA ALA A 296 -28.18 -2.57 -0.14
C ALA A 296 -27.91 -3.47 1.07
N ASN A 297 -28.09 -4.79 0.91
CA ASN A 297 -27.81 -5.76 1.97
C ASN A 297 -26.32 -5.86 2.29
N THR A 298 -25.46 -5.80 1.27
CA THR A 298 -24.01 -5.79 1.46
C THR A 298 -23.57 -4.57 2.27
N PHE A 299 -24.05 -3.36 1.92
CA PHE A 299 -23.77 -2.15 2.68
C PHE A 299 -24.31 -2.21 4.10
N ASN A 300 -25.57 -2.61 4.29
CA ASN A 300 -26.17 -2.74 5.63
C ASN A 300 -25.38 -3.69 6.52
N ARG A 301 -24.79 -4.74 5.95
CA ARG A 301 -23.93 -5.69 6.68
C ARG A 301 -22.56 -5.10 7.02
N GLN A 302 -21.91 -4.39 6.09
CA GLN A 302 -20.60 -3.79 6.32
C GLN A 302 -20.65 -2.60 7.29
N LEU A 303 -21.72 -1.80 7.23
CA LEU A 303 -21.95 -0.69 8.16
C LEU A 303 -22.10 -1.12 9.62
N LEU A 304 -22.35 -2.41 9.89
CA LEU A 304 -22.34 -2.92 11.26
C LEU A 304 -20.94 -2.93 11.87
N THR A 305 -19.92 -3.22 11.07
CA THR A 305 -18.55 -3.53 11.53
C THR A 305 -17.55 -2.43 11.23
N SER A 306 -17.76 -1.66 10.17
CA SER A 306 -16.82 -0.64 9.69
C SER A 306 -17.56 0.62 9.25
N THR A 307 -17.03 1.78 9.63
CA THR A 307 -17.47 3.10 9.12
C THR A 307 -16.77 3.51 7.84
N ASP A 308 -15.61 2.90 7.55
CA ASP A 308 -14.82 3.11 6.34
C ASP A 308 -14.16 1.78 5.95
N ALA A 309 -14.39 1.35 4.71
CA ALA A 309 -13.83 0.11 4.16
C ALA A 309 -13.91 0.11 2.62
N SER A 310 -12.86 -0.40 1.96
CA SER A 310 -12.90 -0.69 0.54
C SER A 310 -13.51 -2.08 0.29
N ILE A 311 -14.66 -2.12 -0.38
CA ILE A 311 -15.41 -3.35 -0.61
C ILE A 311 -15.19 -3.80 -2.05
N ALA A 312 -14.52 -4.94 -2.23
CA ALA A 312 -14.42 -5.61 -3.52
C ALA A 312 -15.67 -6.50 -3.73
N LEU A 313 -16.72 -5.95 -4.35
CA LEU A 313 -18.03 -6.61 -4.52
C LEU A 313 -17.98 -7.98 -5.23
N HIS A 314 -16.95 -8.23 -6.03
CA HIS A 314 -16.71 -9.49 -6.73
C HIS A 314 -16.03 -10.56 -5.84
N GLY A 315 -15.61 -10.20 -4.63
CA GLY A 315 -14.96 -11.12 -3.71
C GLY A 315 -15.98 -12.13 -3.15
N PRO A 316 -15.63 -13.43 -3.10
CA PRO A 316 -16.54 -14.46 -2.59
C PRO A 316 -16.92 -14.25 -1.11
N ALA A 317 -16.12 -13.48 -0.37
CA ALA A 317 -16.40 -13.11 1.02
C ALA A 317 -17.68 -12.27 1.21
N PHE A 318 -18.14 -11.57 0.17
CA PHE A 318 -19.35 -10.75 0.19
C PHE A 318 -20.56 -11.44 -0.44
N GLY A 319 -20.42 -12.72 -0.81
CA GLY A 319 -21.55 -13.54 -1.20
C GLY A 319 -22.58 -13.62 -0.07
N ASP A 320 -23.85 -13.47 -0.40
CA ASP A 320 -24.94 -13.58 0.55
C ASP A 320 -25.50 -15.01 0.54
N PRO A 321 -25.29 -15.80 1.61
CA PRO A 321 -25.83 -17.14 1.70
C PRO A 321 -27.31 -17.16 2.10
N LEU A 322 -27.88 -16.02 2.52
CA LEU A 322 -29.22 -15.96 3.11
C LEU A 322 -30.32 -15.64 2.09
N GLN A 323 -29.97 -15.00 0.98
CA GLN A 323 -30.92 -14.60 -0.06
C GLN A 323 -30.37 -14.86 -1.45
N SER A 324 -31.20 -15.46 -2.32
CA SER A 324 -30.92 -15.53 -3.75
C SER A 324 -31.36 -14.25 -4.43
N TYR A 325 -30.49 -13.66 -5.26
CA TYR A 325 -30.78 -12.42 -6.00
C TYR A 325 -31.27 -12.66 -7.44
N ASN A 326 -31.58 -13.91 -7.78
CA ASN A 326 -32.14 -14.29 -9.08
C ASN A 326 -33.68 -14.39 -9.07
N SER A 327 -34.33 -14.00 -7.98
CA SER A 327 -35.80 -13.99 -7.86
C SER A 327 -36.41 -12.68 -8.37
N SER A 328 -37.70 -12.72 -8.72
CA SER A 328 -38.48 -11.53 -9.09
C SER A 328 -38.75 -10.59 -7.91
N ALA A 329 -38.63 -11.08 -6.69
CA ALA A 329 -38.74 -10.30 -5.46
C ALA A 329 -37.57 -10.63 -4.52
N THR A 330 -36.81 -9.60 -4.15
CA THR A 330 -35.73 -9.67 -3.16
C THR A 330 -36.03 -8.69 -2.02
N SER A 331 -35.59 -9.02 -0.82
CA SER A 331 -35.80 -8.16 0.36
C SER A 331 -34.52 -7.42 0.72
N VAL A 332 -34.68 -6.19 1.20
CA VAL A 332 -33.59 -5.42 1.82
C VAL A 332 -33.74 -5.57 3.34
N ALA A 333 -32.78 -6.22 3.96
CA ALA A 333 -32.73 -6.41 5.40
C ALA A 333 -31.93 -5.28 6.05
N TRP A 334 -32.50 -4.69 7.09
CA TRP A 334 -31.80 -3.77 7.99
C TRP A 334 -31.78 -4.35 9.40
N TYR A 335 -30.71 -4.05 10.14
CA TYR A 335 -30.62 -4.50 11.53
C TYR A 335 -31.45 -3.57 12.43
N PRO A 336 -32.27 -4.12 13.35
CA PRO A 336 -33.15 -3.31 14.21
C PRO A 336 -32.42 -2.25 15.05
N THR A 337 -31.13 -2.44 15.31
CA THR A 337 -30.30 -1.54 16.12
C THR A 337 -29.72 -0.36 15.33
N VAL A 338 -29.77 -0.36 14.00
CA VAL A 338 -29.15 0.69 13.17
C VAL A 338 -29.74 2.07 13.45
N ALA A 339 -31.08 2.16 13.55
CA ALA A 339 -31.75 3.42 13.88
C ALA A 339 -31.30 3.96 15.25
N ARG A 340 -31.10 3.07 16.23
CA ARG A 340 -30.59 3.45 17.56
C ARG A 340 -29.13 3.89 17.50
N ARG A 341 -28.28 3.20 16.74
CA ARG A 341 -26.86 3.59 16.55
C ARG A 341 -26.74 4.97 15.94
N TYR A 342 -27.57 5.29 14.94
CA TYR A 342 -27.64 6.63 14.38
C TYR A 342 -28.16 7.66 15.38
N LEU A 343 -29.26 7.37 16.08
CA LEU A 343 -29.87 8.28 17.05
C LEU A 343 -28.93 8.60 18.23
N PHE A 344 -28.16 7.61 18.70
CA PHE A 344 -27.21 7.75 19.81
C PHE A 344 -25.78 8.03 19.36
N ASN A 345 -25.57 8.41 18.10
CA ASN A 345 -24.24 8.74 17.60
C ASN A 345 -23.69 9.99 18.31
N ALA A 346 -22.72 9.79 19.20
CA ALA A 346 -22.13 10.86 20.00
C ALA A 346 -21.20 11.79 19.18
N SER A 347 -20.90 11.45 17.93
CA SER A 347 -19.96 12.16 17.06
C SER A 347 -20.60 13.01 15.95
N ALA A 348 -21.92 13.22 16.00
CA ALA A 348 -22.58 14.09 15.02
C ALA A 348 -22.05 15.54 15.15
N PRO A 349 -21.53 16.14 14.07
CA PRO A 349 -20.98 17.48 14.13
C PRO A 349 -22.11 18.52 14.33
N LEU A 350 -21.84 19.56 15.13
CA LEU A 350 -22.87 20.54 15.53
C LEU A 350 -23.58 21.21 14.34
N HIS A 351 -22.85 21.47 13.24
CA HIS A 351 -23.43 22.12 12.07
C HIS A 351 -24.49 21.27 11.37
N GLU A 352 -24.34 19.94 11.35
CA GLU A 352 -25.35 19.02 10.82
C GLU A 352 -26.60 19.00 11.71
N LEU A 353 -26.42 19.04 13.03
CA LEU A 353 -27.54 19.10 13.98
C LEU A 353 -28.36 20.39 13.82
N VAL A 354 -27.67 21.53 13.69
CA VAL A 354 -28.33 22.83 13.45
C VAL A 354 -29.03 22.87 12.09
N ALA A 355 -28.38 22.35 11.05
CA ALA A 355 -29.01 22.23 9.73
C ALA A 355 -30.26 21.33 9.77
N GLY A 356 -30.18 20.21 10.50
CA GLY A 356 -31.31 19.30 10.71
C GLY A 356 -32.48 19.96 11.44
N LEU A 357 -32.21 20.72 12.52
CA LEU A 357 -33.25 21.50 13.22
C LEU A 357 -33.92 22.53 12.31
N ARG A 358 -33.16 23.20 11.45
CA ARG A 358 -33.67 24.19 10.48
C ARG A 358 -34.41 23.59 9.29
N ALA A 359 -34.08 22.35 8.92
CA ALA A 359 -34.78 21.61 7.88
C ALA A 359 -36.00 20.84 8.42
N MET A 360 -36.13 20.70 9.74
CA MET A 360 -37.24 19.98 10.38
C MET A 360 -38.54 20.74 10.19
N HIS A 361 -39.58 20.02 9.73
CA HIS A 361 -40.93 20.58 9.66
C HIS A 361 -41.38 21.05 11.05
N PRO A 362 -41.83 22.30 11.24
CA PRO A 362 -42.01 22.87 12.58
C PRO A 362 -42.95 22.07 13.50
N CYS A 363 -44.00 21.45 12.96
CA CYS A 363 -44.91 20.60 13.74
C CYS A 363 -44.25 19.33 14.32
N GLN A 364 -43.07 18.94 13.84
CA GLN A 364 -42.31 17.79 14.34
C GLN A 364 -41.48 18.11 15.60
N MET A 365 -41.29 19.39 15.95
CA MET A 365 -40.36 19.80 17.00
C MET A 365 -40.64 19.15 18.39
N PRO A 366 -41.90 19.07 18.89
CA PRO A 366 -42.15 18.42 20.17
C PRO A 366 -41.85 16.91 20.19
N TRP A 367 -41.83 16.28 19.01
CA TRP A 367 -41.55 14.85 18.83
C TRP A 367 -40.06 14.50 18.95
N MET A 368 -39.19 15.48 19.21
CA MET A 368 -37.82 15.21 19.65
C MET A 368 -37.76 14.61 21.06
N PHE A 369 -38.89 14.62 21.80
CA PHE A 369 -39.04 14.05 23.16
C PHE A 369 -37.98 14.51 24.16
N THR A 370 -37.44 15.71 23.94
CA THR A 370 -36.38 16.24 24.79
C THR A 370 -36.97 16.70 26.12
N GLN A 371 -36.44 16.14 27.18
CA GLN A 371 -36.70 16.60 28.53
C GLN A 371 -35.86 17.85 28.81
N TYR A 372 -36.42 19.03 28.54
CA TYR A 372 -35.79 20.33 28.74
C TYR A 372 -35.57 20.62 30.24
N CYS A 373 -34.44 21.27 30.53
CA CYS A 373 -34.06 21.72 31.86
C CYS A 373 -34.33 23.23 32.03
N TRP A 374 -34.16 24.00 30.95
CA TRP A 374 -34.40 25.44 30.93
C TRP A 374 -35.17 25.84 29.68
N LEU A 375 -35.94 26.91 29.79
CA LEU A 375 -36.55 27.54 28.63
C LEU A 375 -35.49 28.27 27.80
N ASP A 376 -34.68 29.09 28.46
CA ASP A 376 -33.75 30.05 27.87
C ASP A 376 -32.28 29.71 28.17
N LEU A 377 -31.37 30.15 27.31
CA LEU A 377 -29.91 30.00 27.42
C LEU A 377 -29.34 30.71 28.66
N ASP A 378 -29.99 31.79 29.11
CA ASP A 378 -29.62 32.51 30.33
C ASP A 378 -30.06 31.78 31.61
N ARG A 379 -30.85 30.70 31.47
CA ARG A 379 -31.33 29.82 32.55
C ARG A 379 -32.23 30.54 33.56
N THR A 380 -32.96 31.56 33.11
CA THR A 380 -33.88 32.33 33.96
C THR A 380 -35.15 31.57 34.29
N TRP A 381 -35.63 30.70 33.39
CA TRP A 381 -36.81 29.87 33.63
C TRP A 381 -36.47 28.37 33.65
N GLU A 382 -36.68 27.75 34.81
CA GLU A 382 -36.46 26.32 35.03
C GLU A 382 -37.66 25.49 34.56
N MET A 383 -37.41 24.42 33.81
CA MET A 383 -38.45 23.58 33.19
C MET A 383 -38.41 22.11 33.66
N ALA A 384 -37.46 21.72 34.50
CA ALA A 384 -37.41 20.35 34.96
C ALA A 384 -38.64 19.98 35.81
N SER A 385 -39.16 18.77 35.61
CA SER A 385 -40.36 18.29 36.28
C SER A 385 -40.25 18.13 37.81
N THR A 386 -39.03 18.13 38.36
CA THR A 386 -38.77 18.04 39.81
C THR A 386 -37.53 18.85 40.18
N SER A 387 -37.48 19.35 41.41
CA SER A 387 -36.31 20.07 41.96
C SER A 387 -35.04 19.21 41.94
N GLN A 388 -35.16 17.91 42.22
CA GLN A 388 -34.02 16.99 42.13
C GLN A 388 -33.48 16.85 40.70
N ARG A 389 -34.36 16.82 39.69
CA ARG A 389 -33.93 16.80 38.29
C ARG A 389 -33.29 18.13 37.89
N GLN A 390 -33.82 19.24 38.38
CA GLN A 390 -33.24 20.56 38.15
C GLN A 390 -31.81 20.67 38.71
N ALA A 391 -31.58 20.18 39.93
CA ALA A 391 -30.24 20.11 40.52
C ALA A 391 -29.27 19.25 39.68
N ARG A 392 -29.74 18.12 39.13
CA ARG A 392 -28.94 17.31 38.19
C ARG A 392 -28.66 18.02 36.88
N CYS A 393 -29.64 18.74 36.32
CA CYS A 393 -29.45 19.55 35.12
C CYS A 393 -28.33 20.58 35.35
N ALA A 394 -28.40 21.31 36.46
CA ALA A 394 -27.40 22.29 36.85
C ALA A 394 -26.01 21.65 37.07
N ALA A 395 -25.91 20.42 37.57
CA ALA A 395 -24.62 19.77 37.76
C ALA A 395 -24.00 19.20 36.47
N LEU A 396 -24.81 18.61 35.57
CA LEU A 396 -24.31 17.74 34.50
C LEU A 396 -24.61 18.23 33.07
N SER A 397 -25.53 19.17 32.89
CA SER A 397 -26.12 19.48 31.58
C SER A 397 -26.02 20.93 31.13
N GLN A 398 -25.27 21.78 31.85
CA GLN A 398 -25.12 23.20 31.48
C GLN A 398 -24.56 23.39 30.07
N HIS A 399 -23.62 22.53 29.66
CA HIS A 399 -22.97 22.60 28.35
C HIS A 399 -23.74 21.87 27.24
N ASN A 400 -24.91 21.30 27.54
CA ASN A 400 -25.71 20.55 26.56
C ASN A 400 -26.85 21.43 26.01
N GLY A 401 -26.61 22.04 24.84
CA GLY A 401 -27.58 22.90 24.16
C GLY A 401 -28.95 22.26 23.93
N ALA A 402 -29.02 20.93 23.76
CA ALA A 402 -30.31 20.24 23.58
C ALA A 402 -31.22 20.30 24.81
N ARG A 403 -30.71 20.64 26.00
CA ARG A 403 -31.52 20.77 27.23
C ARG A 403 -32.21 22.13 27.37
N TYR A 404 -32.04 23.01 26.40
CA TYR A 404 -32.60 24.37 26.36
C TYR A 404 -33.65 24.47 25.26
N LEU A 405 -34.90 24.77 25.62
CA LEU A 405 -36.01 24.81 24.67
C LEU A 405 -35.83 25.90 23.60
N GLU A 406 -35.28 27.05 23.97
CA GLU A 406 -34.94 28.17 23.08
C GLU A 406 -34.06 27.73 21.90
N THR A 407 -33.13 26.79 22.10
CA THR A 407 -32.25 26.35 20.99
C THR A 407 -33.03 25.68 19.87
N SER A 408 -34.09 24.95 20.20
CA SER A 408 -34.97 24.33 19.21
C SER A 408 -35.92 25.37 18.59
N LEU A 409 -36.49 26.27 19.38
CA LEU A 409 -37.42 27.32 18.91
C LEU A 409 -36.74 28.31 17.96
N ARG A 410 -35.53 28.77 18.29
CA ARG A 410 -34.73 29.69 17.45
C ARG A 410 -34.30 29.11 16.12
N ASN A 411 -34.28 27.79 15.99
CA ASN A 411 -33.88 27.10 14.77
C ASN A 411 -35.09 26.60 13.94
N LEU A 412 -36.32 26.95 14.32
CA LEU A 412 -37.48 26.65 13.49
C LEU A 412 -37.44 27.42 12.16
N GLN A 413 -37.81 26.75 11.08
CA GLN A 413 -37.89 27.35 9.75
C GLN A 413 -39.00 28.42 9.65
N ASP A 414 -40.18 28.10 10.18
CA ASP A 414 -41.37 28.95 10.10
C ASP A 414 -42.18 28.88 11.40
N TRP A 415 -42.25 30.02 12.08
CA TRP A 415 -42.95 30.16 13.36
C TRP A 415 -44.48 30.20 13.18
N THR A 416 -44.98 30.58 12.01
CA THR A 416 -46.42 30.60 11.71
C THR A 416 -46.98 29.18 11.57
N VAL A 417 -46.25 28.30 10.87
CA VAL A 417 -46.56 26.87 10.74
C VAL A 417 -46.44 26.18 12.09
N TRP A 418 -45.47 26.57 12.92
CA TRP A 418 -45.36 26.03 14.27
C TRP A 418 -46.57 26.44 15.14
N ARG A 419 -46.95 27.72 15.13
CA ARG A 419 -48.13 28.26 15.84
C ARG A 419 -49.42 27.57 15.41
N SER A 420 -49.58 27.19 14.14
CA SER A 420 -50.80 26.51 13.69
C SER A 420 -50.96 25.11 14.28
N CYS A 421 -49.86 24.41 14.55
CA CYS A 421 -49.86 23.08 15.16
C CYS A 421 -49.84 23.12 16.69
N TRP A 422 -49.04 24.00 17.28
CA TRP A 422 -48.69 23.95 18.71
C TRP A 422 -48.90 25.28 19.46
N GLY A 423 -49.36 26.33 18.79
CA GLY A 423 -49.50 27.67 19.37
C GLY A 423 -50.36 27.68 20.64
N THR A 424 -51.56 27.11 20.59
CA THR A 424 -52.45 27.04 21.76
C THR A 424 -51.80 26.31 22.93
N SER A 425 -51.17 25.16 22.69
CA SER A 425 -50.50 24.36 23.72
C SER A 425 -49.30 25.10 24.31
N PHE A 426 -48.54 25.81 23.48
CA PHE A 426 -47.43 26.64 23.92
C PHE A 426 -47.90 27.82 24.75
N ASP A 427 -48.95 28.52 24.31
CA ASP A 427 -49.48 29.69 25.03
C ASP A 427 -50.02 29.26 26.41
N ILE A 428 -50.71 28.12 26.48
CA ILE A 428 -51.19 27.54 27.75
C ILE A 428 -50.02 27.15 28.67
N GLY A 429 -48.99 26.49 28.14
CA GLY A 429 -47.92 25.93 28.97
C GLY A 429 -46.76 26.87 29.29
N ILE A 430 -46.54 27.90 28.47
CA ILE A 430 -45.35 28.76 28.53
C ILE A 430 -45.71 30.22 28.24
N GLY A 431 -46.39 30.49 27.12
CA GLY A 431 -46.57 31.86 26.60
C GLY A 431 -47.31 32.79 27.57
N ASN A 432 -48.39 32.33 28.20
CA ASN A 432 -49.18 33.13 29.15
C ASN A 432 -48.37 33.49 30.41
N ASP A 433 -47.56 32.57 30.94
CA ASP A 433 -46.72 32.80 32.12
C ASP A 433 -45.59 33.78 31.80
N LEU A 434 -44.98 33.67 30.62
CA LEU A 434 -43.95 34.61 30.17
C LEU A 434 -44.52 36.02 29.97
N ALA A 435 -45.74 36.13 29.44
CA ALA A 435 -46.40 37.41 29.19
C ALA A 435 -46.67 38.22 30.48
N ALA A 436 -46.74 37.55 31.63
CA ALA A 436 -46.90 38.21 32.93
C ALA A 436 -45.66 39.01 33.36
N SER A 437 -44.47 38.68 32.83
CA SER A 437 -43.20 39.32 33.18
C SER A 437 -42.67 40.22 32.05
N VAL A 438 -41.99 41.31 32.40
CA VAL A 438 -41.28 42.15 31.42
C VAL A 438 -40.23 41.36 30.63
N PRO A 439 -39.32 40.57 31.26
CA PRO A 439 -38.34 39.79 30.52
C PRO A 439 -38.97 38.72 29.63
N GLY A 440 -40.05 38.06 30.08
CA GLY A 440 -40.74 37.06 29.27
C GLY A 440 -41.41 37.66 28.03
N ARG A 441 -41.98 38.87 28.12
CA ARG A 441 -42.52 39.59 26.94
C ARG A 441 -41.43 39.94 25.92
N LEU A 442 -40.24 40.32 26.38
CA LEU A 442 -39.10 40.58 25.47
C LEU A 442 -38.64 39.29 24.80
N TRP A 443 -38.57 38.19 25.55
CA TRP A 443 -38.21 36.89 25.01
C TRP A 443 -39.21 36.41 23.95
N LEU A 444 -40.52 36.58 24.17
CA LEU A 444 -41.57 36.21 23.20
C LEU A 444 -41.54 37.01 21.87
N GLN A 445 -40.87 38.16 21.83
CA GLN A 445 -40.66 38.93 20.59
C GLN A 445 -39.53 38.37 19.74
N HIS A 446 -38.58 37.69 20.38
CA HIS A 446 -37.41 37.05 19.74
C HIS A 446 -37.22 35.62 20.26
N PRO A 447 -38.21 34.73 20.09
CA PRO A 447 -38.18 33.37 20.62
C PRO A 447 -37.15 32.47 19.93
#